data_AF-A0A365ZSF8-F1
#
_entry.id   AF-A0A365ZSF8-F1
#
_cell.length_a   1.000
_cell.length_b   1.000
_cell.length_c   1.000
_cell.angle_alpha   90.00
_cell.angle_beta   90.00
_cell.angle_gamma   90.00
#
_symmetry.space_group_name_H-M   'P 1'
#
loop_
_entity.id
_entity.type
_entity.pdbx_description
1 polymer ?
#
loop_
_entity_poly.entity_id
_entity_poly.type
_entity_poly.pdbx_seq_one_letter_code
_entity_poly.pdbx_strand_id
1 'polypeptide(L)' 'MTGLGTASVSIVSEALGDCVAAGQATSADLSRDTVALWLGLRGFAHQRAVSVAFPWPEDTAERIITALADLNDA' A
#
# COMPACT_ATOMS: atom_id res chain seq x y z
N MET A 1 6.12 7.72 18.12
CA MET A 1 4.81 8.09 17.57
C MET A 1 3.84 6.94 17.85
N THR A 2 3.04 7.03 18.91
CA THR A 2 2.08 5.98 19.31
C THR A 2 0.68 6.43 18.92
N GLY A 3 0.21 5.99 17.74
CA GLY A 3 -1.12 6.30 17.22
C GLY A 3 -1.78 5.05 16.63
N LEU A 4 -3.11 5.07 16.54
CA LEU A 4 -3.85 4.04 15.80
C LEU A 4 -3.32 3.97 14.36
N GLY A 5 -2.92 2.77 13.92
CA GLY A 5 -2.34 2.55 12.60
C GLY A 5 -0.82 2.46 12.54
N THR A 6 -0.07 2.78 13.61
CA THR A 6 1.41 2.66 13.62
C THR A 6 1.88 1.23 13.32
N ALA A 7 1.23 0.22 13.90
CA ALA A 7 1.56 -1.19 13.64
C ALA A 7 1.32 -1.56 12.17
N SER A 8 0.21 -1.10 11.58
CA SER A 8 -0.09 -1.34 10.17
C SER A 8 0.90 -0.65 9.23
N VAL A 9 1.29 0.60 9.53
CA VAL A 9 2.33 1.31 8.78
C VAL A 9 3.67 0.57 8.86
N SER A 10 4.03 0.04 10.03
CA SER A 10 5.27 -0.72 10.22
C SER A 10 5.31 -1.97 9.34
N ILE A 11 4.20 -2.72 9.28
CA ILE A 11 4.10 -3.92 8.44
C ILE A 11 4.26 -3.57 6.96
N VAL A 12 3.63 -2.48 6.51
CA VAL A 12 3.77 -2.01 5.12
C VAL A 12 5.22 -1.60 4.82
N SER A 13 5.86 -0.90 5.74
CA SER A 13 7.26 -0.49 5.60
C SER A 13 8.22 -1.69 5.52
N GLU A 14 7.98 -2.72 6.34
CA GLU A 14 8.77 -3.95 6.35
C GLU A 14 8.61 -4.70 5.02
N ALA A 15 7.37 -4.91 4.57
CA ALA A 15 7.10 -5.59 3.31
C ALA A 15 7.70 -4.87 2.09
N LEU A 16 7.61 -3.53 2.03
CA LEU A 16 8.25 -2.77 0.95
C LEU A 16 9.78 -2.85 1.04
N GLY A 17 10.35 -2.85 2.25
CA GLY A 17 11.78 -3.03 2.46
C GLY A 17 12.28 -4.37 1.94
N ASP A 18 11.52 -5.44 2.19
CA ASP A 18 11.80 -6.77 1.66
C ASP A 18 11.73 -6.81 0.12
N CYS A 19 10.75 -6.12 -0.48
CA CYS A 19 10.66 -6.00 -1.94
C CYS A 19 11.90 -5.29 -2.54
N VAL A 20 12.36 -4.20 -1.93
CA VAL A 20 13.59 -3.50 -2.36
C VAL A 20 14.82 -4.41 -2.19
N ALA A 21 14.94 -5.10 -1.05
CA ALA A 21 16.05 -6.02 -0.78
C ALA A 21 16.08 -7.21 -1.78
N ALA A 22 14.91 -7.66 -2.24
CA ALA A 22 14.76 -8.69 -3.25
C ALA A 22 14.88 -8.16 -4.71
N GLY A 23 15.15 -6.87 -4.89
CA GLY A 23 15.23 -6.23 -6.22
C GLY A 23 13.91 -6.19 -6.97
N GLN A 24 12.78 -6.28 -6.27
CA GLN A 24 11.43 -6.25 -6.83
C GLN A 24 10.81 -4.84 -6.82
N ALA A 25 11.46 -3.88 -6.15
CA ALA A 25 11.08 -2.47 -6.14
C ALA A 25 12.34 -1.60 -6.27
N THR A 26 12.21 -0.44 -6.91
CA THR A 26 13.33 0.49 -7.17
C THR A 26 13.34 1.73 -6.29
N SER A 27 12.46 1.77 -5.29
CA SER A 27 12.26 2.93 -4.43
C SER A 27 13.56 3.52 -3.88
N ALA A 28 13.75 4.82 -4.11
CA ALA A 28 14.81 5.61 -3.50
C ALA A 28 14.39 6.27 -2.16
N ASP A 29 13.09 6.21 -1.81
CA ASP A 29 12.52 6.79 -0.59
C ASP A 29 11.42 5.88 -0.02
N LEU A 30 11.86 4.85 0.71
CA LEU A 30 10.99 3.85 1.30
C LEU A 30 9.93 4.45 2.24
N SER A 31 10.26 5.56 2.91
CA SER A 31 9.33 6.24 3.83
C SER A 31 8.17 6.87 3.07
N ARG A 32 8.47 7.57 1.96
CA ARG A 32 7.45 8.16 1.09
C ARG A 32 6.51 7.09 0.54
N ASP A 33 7.05 5.97 0.06
CA ASP A 33 6.25 4.94 -0.59
C ASP A 33 5.40 4.16 0.41
N THR A 34 5.95 3.91 1.61
CA THR A 34 5.19 3.37 2.74
C THR A 34 3.97 4.24 3.06
N VAL A 35 4.16 5.56 3.15
CA VAL A 35 3.07 6.49 3.45
C VAL A 35 2.05 6.52 2.31
N ALA A 36 2.51 6.57 1.07
CA ALA A 36 1.64 6.57 -0.11
C ALA A 36 0.78 5.30 -0.16
N LEU A 37 1.39 4.12 -0.06
CA LEU A 37 0.71 2.84 -0.08
C LEU A 37 -0.27 2.67 1.09
N TRP A 38 0.16 3.03 2.31
CA TRP A 38 -0.71 2.96 3.48
C TRP A 38 -1.93 3.87 3.35
N LEU A 39 -1.76 5.10 2.86
CA LEU A 39 -2.87 6.03 2.63
C LEU A 39 -3.84 5.49 1.55
N GLY A 40 -3.31 4.96 0.45
CA GLY A 40 -4.12 4.37 -0.62
C GLY A 40 -4.98 3.20 -0.14
N LEU A 41 -4.36 2.24 0.55
CA LEU A 41 -5.05 1.06 1.08
C LEU A 41 -6.06 1.42 2.18
N ARG A 42 -5.71 2.34 3.08
CA ARG A 42 -6.63 2.81 4.13
C ARG A 42 -7.83 3.55 3.53
N GLY A 43 -7.59 4.40 2.53
CA GLY A 43 -8.65 5.09 1.80
C GLY A 43 -9.58 4.10 1.11
N PHE A 44 -9.03 3.11 0.42
CA PHE A 44 -9.79 2.05 -0.23
C PHE A 44 -10.62 1.22 0.75
N ALA A 45 -10.04 0.79 1.87
CA ALA A 45 -10.76 0.06 2.91
C ALA A 45 -11.94 0.87 3.46
N HIS A 46 -11.75 2.17 3.70
CA HIS A 46 -12.83 3.06 4.11
C HIS A 46 -13.92 3.17 3.04
N GLN A 47 -13.54 3.39 1.77
CA GLN A 47 -14.50 3.49 0.67
C GLN A 47 -15.31 2.21 0.49
N ARG A 48 -14.68 1.03 0.59
CA ARG A 48 -15.39 -0.26 0.58
C ARG A 48 -16.40 -0.39 1.72
N ALA A 49 -16.07 0.12 2.90
CA ALA A 49 -16.96 0.04 4.06
C ALA A 49 -18.20 0.94 3.93
N VAL A 50 -18.09 2.09 3.24
CA VAL A 50 -19.20 3.05 3.11
C VAL A 50 -19.96 2.93 1.79
N SER A 51 -19.38 2.33 0.75
CA SER A 51 -19.96 2.20 -0.59
C SER A 51 -20.30 0.73 -0.90
N VAL A 52 -21.17 0.13 -0.10
CA VAL A 52 -21.45 -1.32 -0.11
C VAL A 52 -22.17 -1.83 -1.37
N ALA A 53 -22.89 -0.96 -2.08
CA ALA A 53 -23.59 -1.31 -3.31
C ALA A 53 -22.76 -1.01 -4.58
N PHE A 54 -21.59 -0.41 -4.44
CA PHE A 54 -20.74 -0.08 -5.58
C PHE A 54 -20.10 -1.36 -6.13
N PRO A 55 -20.17 -1.62 -7.46
CA PRO A 55 -19.57 -2.79 -8.07
C PRO A 55 -18.06 -2.59 -8.23
N TRP A 56 -17.33 -2.74 -7.12
CA TRP A 56 -15.88 -2.64 -7.09
C TRP A 56 -15.24 -3.68 -8.04
N PRO A 57 -14.30 -3.28 -8.90
CA PRO A 57 -13.44 -4.24 -9.60
C PRO A 57 -12.69 -5.13 -8.60
N GLU A 58 -12.63 -6.43 -8.86
CA GLU A 58 -12.00 -7.41 -7.96
C GLU A 58 -10.50 -7.13 -7.75
N ASP A 59 -9.85 -6.56 -8.76
CA ASP A 59 -8.42 -6.24 -8.81
C ASP A 59 -8.07 -4.83 -8.28
N THR A 60 -9.04 -4.09 -7.71
CA THR A 60 -8.81 -2.70 -7.27
C THR A 60 -7.67 -2.58 -6.27
N ALA A 61 -7.57 -3.52 -5.32
CA ALA A 61 -6.49 -3.51 -4.33
C ALA A 61 -5.12 -3.71 -4.98
N GLU A 62 -5.02 -4.65 -5.92
CA GLU A 62 -3.79 -4.96 -6.64
C GLU A 62 -3.34 -3.77 -7.49
N ARG A 63 -4.26 -3.11 -8.20
CA ARG A 63 -3.98 -1.87 -8.94
C ARG A 63 -3.43 -0.75 -8.05
N ILE A 64 -3.95 -0.60 -6.82
CA ILE A 64 -3.46 0.39 -5.85
C ILE A 64 -2.05 0.02 -5.40
N ILE A 65 -1.79 -1.25 -5.10
CA ILE A 65 -0.47 -1.73 -4.67
C ILE A 65 0.55 -1.47 -5.77
N THR A 66 0.32 -1.97 -6.98
CA THR A 66 1.24 -1.78 -8.12
C THR A 66 1.53 -0.30 -8.39
N ALA A 67 0.51 0.56 -8.33
CA ALA A 67 0.68 1.98 -8.61
C ALA A 67 1.44 2.76 -7.52
N LEU A 68 1.46 2.29 -6.28
CA LEU A 68 1.98 3.04 -5.12
C LEU A 68 3.20 2.40 -4.45
N ALA A 69 3.53 1.15 -4.77
CA ALA A 69 4.63 0.39 -4.17
C ALA A 69 5.95 0.47 -4.95
N ASP A 70 6.00 1.22 -6.07
CA ASP A 70 7.17 1.34 -6.96
C ASP A 70 7.79 -0.02 -7.34
N LEU A 71 6.92 -0.98 -7.64
CA LEU A 71 7.31 -2.32 -8.05
C LEU A 71 7.84 -2.31 -9.48
N ASN A 72 8.83 -3.16 -9.75
CA ASN A 72 9.26 -3.45 -11.11
C ASN A 72 8.12 -4.12 -11.88
N ASP A 73 7.99 -3.83 -13.18
CA ASP A 73 7.12 -4.61 -14.06
C ASP A 73 7.60 -6.08 -14.07
N ALA A 74 6.65 -7.01 -13.89
CA ALA A 74 6.90 -8.45 -13.92
C ALA A 74 7.16 -8.99 -15.33
#